data_AF-A0A8B7E4R0-F1
#
_entry.id   AF-A0A8B7E4R0-F1
#
_cell.length_a   1.000
_cell.length_b   1.000
_cell.length_c   1.000
_cell.angle_alpha   90.00
_cell.angle_beta   90.00
_cell.angle_gamma   90.00
#
_symmetry.space_group_name_H-M   'P 1'
#
loop_
_entity.id
_entity.type
_entity.pdbx_description
1 polymer ?
#
loop_
_entity_poly.entity_id
_entity_poly.type
_entity_poly.pdbx_seq_one_letter_code
_entity_poly.pdbx_strand_id
1 'polypeptide(L)'
;MLKKIVILGNGDFLQKEWLRLANFPDVSVVIGSPYSRHDLRSVNVQTADMCILLSPGNQSAGELEHQALSDKEVILLTLNLKAMQFAADNTENDFQDLLSKNAITLLEKNGVKKNSSESFFQTKPFSVKETSETYTLKIITELIYNTNSMFLDQDDMNIYDDEHFYQAQPYACGSIFTVSVLDSLTYFNGDILTLVQNLVTGSVSSELDELLAEGKQPLGYFETLDIAAVRNRCRISQLDLSDGPLAEFGECGVFGDLFLYALRTYNMICLGLFRLRDMEGLQTKCTKRYVITFPAFNFLLAPTDRVFVLMQFQAIKKKRINFTKLSTGALQQE
;
A
#
# COMPACT_ATOMS: atom_id res chain seq x y z
N MET A 1 -4.30 3.53 -13.35
CA MET A 1 -3.20 4.50 -13.17
C MET A 1 -2.08 3.75 -12.47
N LEU A 2 -0.85 3.89 -12.94
CA LEU A 2 0.31 3.28 -12.30
C LEU A 2 0.68 4.08 -11.05
N LYS A 3 1.22 3.43 -10.02
CA LYS A 3 1.70 4.10 -8.81
C LYS A 3 3.16 4.51 -9.04
N LYS A 4 3.51 5.71 -8.59
CA LYS A 4 4.90 6.17 -8.58
C LYS A 4 5.68 5.40 -7.52
N ILE A 5 6.85 4.88 -7.88
CA ILE A 5 7.74 4.16 -6.97
C ILE A 5 8.91 5.08 -6.62
N VAL A 6 9.18 5.24 -5.32
CA VAL A 6 10.34 5.98 -4.82
C VAL A 6 11.19 5.01 -4.00
N ILE A 7 12.43 4.79 -4.44
CA ILE A 7 13.38 3.90 -3.76
C ILE A 7 14.36 4.77 -2.98
N LEU A 8 14.39 4.60 -1.66
CA LEU A 8 15.31 5.29 -0.75
C LEU A 8 16.38 4.30 -0.26
N GLY A 9 17.65 4.62 -0.45
CA GLY A 9 18.73 3.74 0.03
C GLY A 9 20.13 4.22 -0.32
N ASN A 10 21.11 3.33 -0.13
CA ASN A 10 22.51 3.61 -0.41
C ASN A 10 22.77 3.77 -1.92
N GLY A 11 23.42 4.87 -2.31
CA GLY A 11 23.75 5.18 -3.70
C GLY A 11 24.59 4.10 -4.38
N ASP A 12 25.56 3.50 -3.69
CA ASP A 12 26.43 2.47 -4.27
C ASP A 12 25.67 1.18 -4.59
N PHE A 13 24.70 0.83 -3.75
CA PHE A 13 23.82 -0.32 -3.97
C PHE A 13 22.85 -0.02 -5.12
N LEU A 14 22.21 1.13 -5.09
CA LEU A 14 21.21 1.53 -6.08
C LEU A 14 21.81 1.69 -7.47
N GLN A 15 23.06 2.16 -7.58
CA GLN A 15 23.76 2.29 -8.85
C GLN A 15 23.95 0.92 -9.54
N LYS A 16 24.18 -0.15 -8.76
CA LYS A 16 24.33 -1.51 -9.29
C LYS A 16 23.02 -2.07 -9.81
N GLU A 17 21.92 -1.84 -9.09
CA GLU A 17 20.59 -2.34 -9.46
C GLU A 17 19.88 -1.47 -10.51
N TRP A 18 20.31 -0.22 -10.70
CA TRP A 18 19.64 0.73 -11.59
C TRP A 18 19.49 0.23 -13.04
N LEU A 19 20.48 -0.53 -13.54
CA LEU A 19 20.42 -1.10 -14.88
C LEU A 19 19.20 -2.00 -15.10
N ARG A 20 18.69 -2.66 -14.06
CA ARG A 20 17.49 -3.49 -14.11
C ARG A 20 16.19 -2.69 -13.99
N LEU A 21 16.26 -1.52 -13.35
CA LEU A 21 15.10 -0.69 -13.01
C LEU A 21 14.83 0.44 -14.01
N ALA A 22 15.84 0.84 -14.80
CA ALA A 22 15.80 2.02 -15.66
C ALA A 22 14.68 1.98 -16.73
N ASN A 23 14.21 0.80 -17.12
CA ASN A 23 13.18 0.65 -18.17
C ASN A 23 11.74 0.75 -17.65
N PHE A 24 11.53 0.95 -16.34
CA PHE A 24 10.20 1.12 -15.76
C PHE A 24 9.78 2.60 -15.68
N PRO A 25 8.53 2.95 -16.05
CA PRO A 25 8.02 4.29 -15.90
C PRO A 25 7.78 4.64 -14.42
N ASP A 26 7.84 5.94 -14.09
CA ASP A 26 7.49 6.47 -12.76
C ASP A 26 8.29 5.88 -11.58
N VAL A 27 9.52 5.41 -11.83
CA VAL A 27 10.48 5.01 -10.79
C VAL A 27 11.44 6.16 -10.52
N SER A 28 11.58 6.55 -9.25
CA SER A 28 12.52 7.58 -8.79
C SER A 28 13.41 7.01 -7.69
N VAL A 29 14.68 7.41 -7.68
CA VAL A 29 15.65 6.98 -6.68
C VAL A 29 16.11 8.18 -5.87
N VAL A 30 16.13 8.03 -4.55
CA VAL A 30 16.63 9.02 -3.60
C VAL A 30 17.77 8.38 -2.83
N ILE A 31 18.95 9.00 -2.95
CA ILE A 31 20.15 8.55 -2.24
C ILE A 31 20.07 9.11 -0.82
N GLY A 32 20.05 8.21 0.16
CA GLY A 32 19.91 8.60 1.57
C GLY A 32 19.86 7.38 2.48
N SER A 33 19.67 7.64 3.77
CA SER A 33 19.54 6.60 4.78
C SER A 33 18.08 6.44 5.19
N PRO A 34 17.50 5.23 5.12
CA PRO A 34 16.13 5.01 5.60
C PRO A 34 16.00 5.23 7.10
N TYR A 35 17.10 5.19 7.86
CA TYR A 35 17.12 5.48 9.29
C TYR A 35 16.98 6.97 9.61
N SER A 36 17.26 7.85 8.64
CA SER A 36 17.15 9.29 8.80
C SER A 36 15.71 9.73 8.60
N ARG A 37 15.10 10.31 9.65
CA ARG A 37 13.76 10.92 9.55
C ARG A 37 13.72 12.09 8.57
N HIS A 38 14.86 12.76 8.33
CA HIS A 38 14.95 13.84 7.35
C HIS A 38 14.73 13.30 5.93
N ASP A 39 15.39 12.18 5.60
CA ASP A 39 15.30 11.55 4.28
C ASP A 39 13.91 10.93 4.07
N LEU A 40 13.32 10.33 5.10
CA LEU A 40 11.93 9.84 5.07
C LEU A 40 10.90 10.96 4.83
N ARG A 41 11.15 12.16 5.37
CA ARG A 41 10.29 13.33 5.13
C ARG A 41 10.51 13.94 3.74
N SER A 42 11.74 13.92 3.23
CA SER A 42 12.04 14.47 1.89
C SER A 42 11.34 13.67 0.78
N VAL A 43 11.08 12.37 1.00
CA VAL A 43 10.29 11.53 0.09
C VAL A 43 8.78 11.60 0.32
N ASN A 44 8.31 12.43 1.25
CA ASN A 44 6.90 12.57 1.64
C ASN A 44 6.25 11.23 2.01
N VAL A 45 6.93 10.42 2.84
CA VAL A 45 6.45 9.09 3.23
C VAL A 45 5.01 9.11 3.75
N GLN A 46 4.55 10.20 4.40
CA GLN A 46 3.19 10.39 4.90
C GLN A 46 2.08 10.25 3.85
N THR A 47 2.40 10.53 2.59
CA THR A 47 1.45 10.45 1.46
C THR A 47 1.53 9.11 0.72
N ALA A 48 2.45 8.23 1.10
CA ALA A 48 2.64 6.96 0.43
C ALA A 48 1.44 6.02 0.69
N ASP A 49 0.92 5.44 -0.39
CA ASP A 49 -0.09 4.38 -0.29
C ASP A 49 0.42 3.16 0.49
N MET A 50 1.73 2.91 0.39
CA MET A 50 2.42 1.79 1.01
C MET A 50 3.91 2.10 1.17
N CYS A 51 4.48 1.79 2.32
CA CYS A 51 5.92 1.76 2.58
C CYS A 51 6.38 0.30 2.66
N ILE A 52 7.39 -0.05 1.87
CA ILE A 52 7.93 -1.42 1.82
C ILE A 52 9.34 -1.38 2.39
N LEU A 53 9.59 -2.16 3.43
CA LEU A 53 10.89 -2.29 4.07
C LEU A 53 11.44 -3.67 3.71
N LEU A 54 12.53 -3.67 2.95
CA LEU A 54 13.23 -4.87 2.54
C LEU A 54 14.41 -5.10 3.48
N SER A 55 14.61 -6.36 3.87
CA SER A 55 15.78 -6.72 4.65
C SER A 55 16.99 -6.77 3.72
N PRO A 56 18.15 -6.18 4.08
CA PRO A 56 19.36 -6.26 3.26
C PRO A 56 19.90 -7.69 3.11
N GLY A 57 19.25 -8.70 3.73
CA GLY A 57 19.73 -10.08 3.81
C GLY A 57 20.88 -10.21 4.80
N ASN A 58 21.24 -11.44 5.16
CA ASN A 58 22.40 -11.70 6.02
C ASN A 58 23.71 -11.33 5.30
N GLN A 59 24.07 -10.05 5.30
CA GLN A 59 25.35 -9.56 4.77
C GLN A 59 26.50 -9.74 5.77
N SER A 60 26.20 -10.13 7.01
CA SER A 60 27.18 -10.56 8.02
C SER A 60 27.18 -12.09 8.11
N ALA A 61 28.10 -12.71 7.38
CA ALA A 61 28.59 -14.06 7.64
C ALA A 61 29.41 -14.12 8.95
N GLY A 62 28.83 -13.61 10.05
CA GLY A 62 29.31 -13.87 11.39
C GLY A 62 28.48 -15.02 11.94
N GLU A 63 29.06 -16.21 12.01
CA GLU A 63 28.42 -17.49 12.41
C GLU A 63 27.86 -17.51 13.87
N LEU A 64 27.67 -16.36 14.52
CA LEU A 64 27.33 -16.20 15.94
C LEU A 64 26.31 -15.10 16.24
N GLU A 65 25.66 -14.47 15.25
CA GLU A 65 24.56 -13.55 15.55
C GLU A 65 23.29 -14.33 15.90
N HIS A 66 22.71 -14.06 17.07
CA HIS A 66 21.44 -14.65 17.47
C HIS A 66 20.36 -14.30 16.44
N GLN A 67 19.50 -15.28 16.12
CA GLN A 67 18.34 -15.15 15.23
C GLN A 67 17.49 -13.88 15.47
N ALA A 68 17.38 -13.47 16.73
CA ALA A 68 16.64 -12.27 17.14
C ALA A 68 17.28 -10.94 16.67
N LEU A 69 18.57 -10.95 16.32
CA LEU A 69 19.32 -9.76 15.91
C LEU A 69 19.37 -9.56 14.40
N SER A 70 19.13 -10.61 13.59
CA SER A 70 19.22 -10.53 12.13
C SER A 70 18.23 -9.52 11.53
N ASP A 71 17.05 -9.36 12.13
CA ASP A 71 16.02 -8.41 11.67
C ASP A 71 16.04 -7.06 12.44
N LYS A 72 17.03 -6.83 13.31
CA LYS A 72 17.07 -5.67 14.21
C LYS A 72 16.91 -4.34 13.46
N GLU A 73 17.62 -4.21 12.35
CA GLU A 73 17.65 -3.00 11.52
C GLU A 73 16.27 -2.65 10.95
N VAL A 74 15.61 -3.65 10.38
CA VAL A 74 14.30 -3.52 9.74
C VAL A 74 13.19 -3.30 10.77
N ILE A 75 13.27 -3.98 11.92
CA ILE A 75 12.35 -3.77 13.05
C ILE A 75 12.48 -2.35 13.59
N LEU A 76 13.72 -1.88 13.82
CA LEU A 76 13.96 -0.52 14.32
C LEU A 76 13.43 0.53 13.34
N LEU A 77 13.63 0.33 12.04
CA LEU A 77 13.09 1.20 11.00
C LEU A 77 11.55 1.20 11.00
N THR A 78 10.93 0.04 11.14
CA THR A 78 9.46 -0.08 11.22
C THR A 78 8.91 0.68 12.42
N LEU A 79 9.52 0.50 13.60
CA LEU A 79 9.13 1.21 14.82
C LEU A 79 9.37 2.72 14.70
N ASN A 80 10.47 3.13 14.05
CA ASN A 80 10.76 4.53 13.80
C ASN A 80 9.67 5.18 12.92
N LEU A 81 9.26 4.51 11.84
CA LEU A 81 8.18 4.97 10.95
C LEU A 81 6.83 5.03 11.67
N LYS A 82 6.48 4.02 12.47
CA LYS A 82 5.27 4.04 13.30
C LYS A 82 5.28 5.19 14.33
N ALA A 83 6.46 5.56 14.82
CA ALA A 83 6.63 6.66 15.78
C ALA A 83 6.77 8.05 15.13
N MET A 84 6.80 8.14 13.79
CA MET A 84 6.80 9.44 13.12
C MET A 84 5.45 10.12 13.28
N GLN A 85 5.47 11.34 13.78
CA GLN A 85 4.32 12.23 13.79
C GLN A 85 4.40 13.12 12.56
N PHE A 86 3.35 13.04 11.74
CA PHE A 86 3.09 13.97 10.66
C PHE A 86 2.08 14.97 11.19
N ALA A 87 2.56 16.14 11.59
CA ALA A 87 1.65 17.25 11.79
C ALA A 87 0.97 17.49 10.43
N ALA A 88 -0.36 17.48 10.40
CA ALA A 88 -1.05 18.25 9.37
C ALA A 88 -0.55 19.67 9.57
N ASP A 89 0.06 20.26 8.54
CA ASP A 89 0.67 21.59 8.61
C ASP A 89 -0.36 22.64 9.05
N ASN A 90 -0.54 22.79 10.36
CA ASN A 90 -1.02 24.02 11.01
C ASN A 90 0.17 24.96 11.30
N THR A 91 1.31 24.71 10.65
CA THR A 91 2.60 25.38 10.82
C THR A 91 2.68 26.73 10.11
N GLU A 92 1.55 27.32 9.69
CA GLU A 92 1.48 28.77 9.47
C GLU A 92 1.30 29.55 10.78
N ASN A 93 0.79 28.94 11.87
CA ASN A 93 0.56 29.66 13.12
C ASN A 93 1.79 29.72 14.04
N ASP A 94 2.67 28.71 14.02
CA ASP A 94 3.86 28.70 14.92
C ASP A 94 5.00 29.61 14.41
N PHE A 95 5.15 29.77 13.09
CA PHE A 95 6.17 30.65 12.53
C PHE A 95 5.76 32.13 12.61
N GLN A 96 4.45 32.43 12.51
CA GLN A 96 3.90 33.77 12.68
C GLN A 96 3.94 34.25 14.15
N ASP A 97 3.80 33.34 15.13
CA ASP A 97 3.88 33.69 16.56
C ASP A 97 5.35 33.90 17.03
N LEU A 98 6.33 33.21 16.43
CA LEU A 98 7.75 33.49 16.68
C LEU A 98 8.23 34.77 15.99
N LEU A 99 7.76 35.04 14.76
CA LEU A 99 8.09 36.27 14.04
C LEU A 99 7.42 37.51 14.64
N SER A 100 6.18 37.41 15.15
CA SER A 100 5.50 38.53 15.79
C SER A 100 6.19 38.94 17.10
N LYS A 101 6.61 37.97 17.94
CA LYS A 101 7.34 38.23 19.20
C LYS A 101 8.73 38.83 18.98
N ASN A 102 9.43 38.44 17.93
CA ASN A 102 10.74 39.00 17.60
C ASN A 102 10.66 40.32 16.80
N ALA A 103 9.61 40.53 15.99
CA ALA A 103 9.42 41.77 15.23
C ALA A 103 8.93 42.94 16.10
N ILE A 104 8.08 42.68 17.10
CA ILE A 104 7.59 43.74 18.02
C ILE A 104 8.75 44.27 18.89
N THR A 105 9.73 43.43 19.23
CA THR A 105 10.89 43.85 20.05
C THR A 105 11.94 44.65 19.24
N LEU A 106 11.96 44.53 17.91
CA LEU A 106 12.93 45.21 17.04
C LEU A 106 12.38 46.48 16.35
N LEU A 107 11.06 46.58 16.17
CA LEU A 107 10.43 47.73 15.49
C LEU A 107 10.26 48.98 16.39
N GLU A 108 10.37 48.85 17.71
CA GLU A 108 10.40 50.03 18.60
C GLU A 108 11.75 50.77 18.59
N LYS A 109 12.82 50.20 17.99
CA LYS A 109 14.17 50.75 18.13
C LYS A 109 14.80 51.36 16.89
N ASN A 110 14.28 51.19 15.67
CA ASN A 110 14.91 51.80 14.49
C ASN A 110 13.88 52.20 13.43
N GLY A 111 13.51 53.48 13.43
CA GLY A 111 12.78 54.10 12.34
C GLY A 111 13.66 54.23 11.10
N VAL A 112 13.60 53.25 10.18
CA VAL A 112 14.25 53.36 8.86
C VAL A 112 13.36 52.73 7.80
N LYS A 113 12.90 53.57 6.85
CA LYS A 113 12.32 53.16 5.57
C LYS A 113 13.44 52.64 4.65
N LYS A 114 13.21 51.56 3.88
CA LYS A 114 13.58 51.46 2.45
C LYS A 114 13.14 50.16 1.76
N ASN A 115 12.42 50.36 0.65
CA ASN A 115 12.57 49.82 -0.70
C ASN A 115 13.24 48.46 -0.96
N SER A 116 12.45 47.61 -1.63
CA SER A 116 12.76 46.72 -2.77
C SER A 116 14.12 46.03 -2.87
N SER A 117 14.08 44.71 -2.77
CA SER A 117 14.84 43.81 -3.65
C SER A 117 14.17 42.43 -3.67
N GLU A 118 13.92 41.93 -4.87
CA GLU A 118 13.45 40.59 -5.21
C GLU A 118 14.40 39.50 -4.71
N SER A 119 13.85 38.34 -4.34
CA SER A 119 14.57 37.07 -4.35
C SER A 119 13.69 35.95 -4.89
N PHE A 120 14.18 35.40 -5.99
CA PHE A 120 13.74 34.24 -6.74
C PHE A 120 13.76 32.96 -5.88
N PHE A 121 12.60 32.36 -5.61
CA PHE A 121 12.44 30.90 -5.46
C PHE A 121 10.97 30.55 -5.71
N GLN A 122 10.64 30.22 -6.96
CA GLN A 122 9.30 29.78 -7.35
C GLN A 122 9.22 28.26 -7.25
N THR A 123 9.11 27.72 -6.03
CA THR A 123 8.62 26.36 -5.82
C THR A 123 7.10 26.42 -5.80
N LYS A 124 6.44 25.88 -6.84
CA LYS A 124 4.98 25.76 -6.84
C LYS A 124 4.58 24.77 -5.73
N PRO A 125 3.84 25.18 -4.69
CA PRO A 125 3.32 24.24 -3.72
C PRO A 125 2.20 23.43 -4.38
N PHE A 126 2.33 22.11 -4.27
CA PHE A 126 1.29 21.15 -4.61
C PHE A 126 0.08 21.40 -3.70
N SER A 127 -1.10 21.61 -4.29
CA SER A 127 -2.31 21.92 -3.53
C SER A 127 -2.79 20.65 -2.81
N VAL A 128 -2.50 20.58 -1.50
CA VAL A 128 -3.01 19.55 -0.59
C VAL A 128 -4.43 19.95 -0.20
N LYS A 129 -5.40 19.06 -0.43
CA LYS A 129 -6.74 19.20 0.12
C LYS A 129 -6.66 18.94 1.63
N GLU A 130 -7.14 19.90 2.42
CA GLU A 130 -7.25 19.83 3.86
C GLU A 130 -8.26 18.74 4.27
N THR A 131 -7.75 17.65 4.84
CA THR A 131 -8.49 16.81 5.79
C THR A 131 -7.58 16.55 6.98
N SER A 132 -8.08 16.85 8.18
CA SER A 132 -7.42 16.60 9.48
C SER A 132 -7.36 15.09 9.78
N GLU A 133 -6.71 14.34 8.90
CA GLU A 133 -6.47 12.92 9.05
C GLU A 133 -5.07 12.73 9.63
N THR A 134 -4.98 12.05 10.78
CA THR A 134 -3.73 11.45 11.22
C THR A 134 -3.31 10.44 10.16
N TYR A 135 -2.34 10.82 9.32
CA TYR A 135 -1.80 9.97 8.27
C TYR A 135 -1.27 8.68 8.88
N THR A 136 -2.00 7.57 8.70
CA THR A 136 -1.54 6.25 9.13
C THR A 136 -0.80 5.60 7.98
N LEU A 137 0.52 5.51 8.10
CA LEU A 137 1.35 4.80 7.14
C LEU A 137 0.99 3.32 7.11
N LYS A 138 0.79 2.76 5.91
CA LYS A 138 0.72 1.32 5.70
C LYS A 138 2.12 0.82 5.41
N ILE A 139 2.61 -0.11 6.23
CA ILE A 139 3.98 -0.61 6.17
C ILE A 139 3.92 -2.12 5.96
N ILE A 140 4.66 -2.63 4.98
CA ILE A 140 5.04 -4.05 4.90
C ILE A 140 6.52 -4.15 5.23
N THR A 141 6.82 -5.05 6.15
CA THR A 141 8.16 -5.31 6.63
C THR A 141 8.56 -6.74 6.29
N GLU A 142 9.62 -6.90 5.51
CA GLU A 142 10.25 -8.21 5.30
C GLU A 142 11.01 -8.64 6.55
N LEU A 143 10.80 -9.88 6.98
CA LEU A 143 11.54 -10.50 8.09
C LEU A 143 12.18 -11.80 7.61
N ILE A 144 13.41 -12.03 8.05
CA ILE A 144 14.13 -13.30 7.82
C ILE A 144 13.52 -14.39 8.71
N TYR A 145 13.22 -14.06 9.97
CA TYR A 145 12.72 -15.03 10.95
C TYR A 145 11.30 -14.72 11.45
N ASN A 146 10.45 -15.75 11.50
CA ASN A 146 9.04 -15.64 11.85
C ASN A 146 8.81 -15.18 13.30
N THR A 147 9.59 -15.71 14.24
CA THR A 147 9.59 -15.36 15.67
C THR A 147 9.80 -13.87 15.93
N ASN A 148 10.52 -13.17 15.05
CA ASN A 148 10.79 -11.73 15.21
C ASN A 148 9.55 -10.85 14.97
N SER A 149 8.46 -11.41 14.46
CA SER A 149 7.18 -10.71 14.27
C SER A 149 6.64 -10.07 15.57
N MET A 150 6.92 -10.68 16.72
CA MET A 150 6.48 -10.20 18.04
C MET A 150 6.99 -8.79 18.39
N PHE A 151 8.08 -8.33 17.79
CA PHE A 151 8.68 -7.04 18.11
C PHE A 151 8.01 -5.85 17.42
N LEU A 152 7.08 -6.09 16.49
CA LEU A 152 6.51 -5.04 15.65
C LEU A 152 5.26 -4.38 16.23
N ASP A 153 4.48 -5.11 17.02
CA ASP A 153 3.21 -4.63 17.56
C ASP A 153 3.20 -4.83 19.08
N GLN A 154 3.36 -3.73 19.83
CA GLN A 154 3.44 -3.73 21.29
C GLN A 154 2.10 -4.08 21.98
N ASP A 155 0.98 -3.94 21.26
CA ASP A 155 -0.35 -4.28 21.78
C ASP A 155 -0.64 -5.78 21.73
N ASP A 156 0.15 -6.55 20.96
CA ASP A 156 0.02 -7.99 20.87
C ASP A 156 0.92 -8.64 21.93
N MET A 157 0.33 -8.97 23.08
CA MET A 157 1.06 -9.56 24.21
C MET A 157 1.24 -11.08 24.09
N ASN A 158 0.80 -11.68 22.99
CA ASN A 158 0.93 -13.11 22.77
C ASN A 158 2.35 -13.47 22.32
N ILE A 159 2.85 -14.59 22.81
CA ILE A 159 4.11 -15.18 22.34
C ILE A 159 3.72 -16.35 21.46
N TYR A 160 4.17 -16.31 20.20
CA TYR A 160 3.94 -17.36 19.22
C TYR A 160 5.22 -18.13 18.96
N ASP A 161 5.11 -19.45 18.94
CA ASP A 161 6.18 -20.31 18.46
C ASP A 161 6.30 -20.18 16.92
N ASP A 162 7.42 -20.61 16.36
CA ASP A 162 7.68 -20.54 14.90
C ASP A 162 6.59 -21.22 14.06
N GLU A 163 5.93 -22.27 14.56
CA GLU A 163 4.84 -22.96 13.87
C GLU A 163 3.54 -22.14 13.83
N HIS A 164 3.32 -21.26 14.80
CA HIS A 164 2.06 -20.53 14.98
C HIS A 164 2.17 -19.05 14.63
N PHE A 165 3.27 -18.62 14.00
CA PHE A 165 3.49 -17.21 13.63
C PHE A 165 2.38 -16.62 12.77
N TYR A 166 1.63 -17.43 12.01
CA TYR A 166 0.52 -16.98 11.19
C TYR A 166 -0.67 -16.43 12.02
N GLN A 167 -0.69 -16.73 13.32
CA GLN A 167 -1.67 -16.17 14.27
C GLN A 167 -1.24 -14.82 14.82
N ALA A 168 0.04 -14.43 14.63
CA ALA A 168 0.54 -13.15 15.07
C ALA A 168 -0.23 -12.02 14.39
N GLN A 169 -0.63 -11.02 15.16
CA GLN A 169 -1.36 -9.86 14.65
C GLN A 169 -0.68 -9.17 13.45
N PRO A 170 0.64 -8.89 13.46
CA PRO A 170 1.30 -8.25 12.32
C PRO A 170 1.22 -9.09 11.04
N TYR A 171 1.20 -10.42 11.15
CA TYR A 171 1.01 -11.32 10.01
C TYR A 171 -0.43 -11.29 9.50
N ALA A 172 -1.41 -11.49 10.38
CA ALA A 172 -2.83 -11.49 10.02
C ALA A 172 -3.29 -10.15 9.41
N CYS A 173 -2.64 -9.04 9.81
CA CYS A 173 -2.86 -7.71 9.27
C CYS A 173 -2.14 -7.43 7.94
N GLY A 174 -1.29 -8.35 7.47
CA GLY A 174 -0.48 -8.17 6.26
C GLY A 174 0.57 -7.07 6.37
N SER A 175 1.07 -6.80 7.58
CA SER A 175 2.15 -5.82 7.83
C SER A 175 3.54 -6.45 7.80
N ILE A 176 3.63 -7.78 7.80
CA ILE A 176 4.89 -8.51 7.63
C ILE A 176 4.82 -9.51 6.50
N PHE A 177 5.99 -9.83 5.97
CA PHE A 177 6.19 -10.92 5.04
C PHE A 177 7.47 -11.66 5.39
N THR A 178 7.42 -12.99 5.43
CA THR A 178 8.57 -13.83 5.77
C THR A 178 8.88 -14.79 4.63
N VAL A 179 10.16 -15.06 4.39
CA VAL A 179 10.60 -15.92 3.28
C VAL A 179 10.18 -17.38 3.50
N SER A 180 10.10 -17.82 4.76
CA SER A 180 9.72 -19.20 5.15
C SER A 180 8.33 -19.64 4.65
N VAL A 181 7.41 -18.69 4.41
CA VAL A 181 6.10 -18.99 3.82
C VAL A 181 6.23 -19.54 2.40
N LEU A 182 7.24 -19.10 1.65
CA LEU A 182 7.45 -19.50 0.26
C LEU A 182 7.98 -20.93 0.15
N ASP A 183 8.77 -21.40 1.12
CA ASP A 183 9.32 -22.76 1.12
C ASP A 183 8.20 -23.81 1.09
N SER A 184 7.08 -23.53 1.75
CA SER A 184 5.92 -24.42 1.81
C SER A 184 5.17 -24.56 0.47
N LEU A 185 5.29 -23.60 -0.45
CA LEU A 185 4.50 -23.57 -1.70
C LEU A 185 5.00 -24.54 -2.77
N THR A 186 6.28 -24.89 -2.75
CA THR A 186 6.93 -25.58 -3.88
C THR A 186 6.84 -27.10 -3.83
N TYR A 187 6.49 -27.68 -2.68
CA TYR A 187 6.66 -29.12 -2.45
C TYR A 187 5.54 -29.99 -3.03
N PHE A 188 4.28 -29.53 -3.03
CA PHE A 188 3.14 -30.42 -3.26
C PHE A 188 2.56 -30.39 -4.69
N ASN A 189 2.60 -29.25 -5.38
CA ASN A 189 2.04 -29.13 -6.73
C ASN A 189 2.72 -28.02 -7.53
N GLY A 190 3.38 -28.39 -8.63
CA GLY A 190 4.03 -27.44 -9.54
C GLY A 190 3.05 -26.46 -10.19
N ASP A 191 1.80 -26.87 -10.44
CA ASP A 191 0.77 -26.01 -11.03
C ASP A 191 0.39 -24.86 -10.08
N ILE A 192 0.46 -25.08 -8.76
CA ILE A 192 0.20 -24.02 -7.76
C ILE A 192 1.28 -22.94 -7.86
N LEU A 193 2.54 -23.34 -8.01
CA LEU A 193 3.64 -22.38 -8.17
C LEU A 193 3.44 -21.55 -9.45
N THR A 194 3.10 -22.18 -10.56
CA THR A 194 2.80 -21.48 -11.82
C THR A 194 1.60 -20.54 -11.67
N LEU A 195 0.53 -20.96 -11.00
CA LEU A 195 -0.63 -20.12 -10.73
C LEU A 195 -0.28 -18.90 -9.87
N VAL A 196 0.44 -19.10 -8.77
CA VAL A 196 0.87 -18.02 -7.86
C VAL A 196 1.81 -17.06 -8.57
N GLN A 197 2.79 -17.57 -9.31
CA GLN A 197 3.70 -16.75 -10.11
C GLN A 197 2.90 -15.91 -11.12
N ASN A 198 1.99 -16.52 -11.88
CA ASN A 198 1.16 -15.78 -12.84
C ASN A 198 0.28 -14.71 -12.21
N LEU A 199 -0.23 -14.96 -11.00
CA LEU A 199 -1.05 -14.00 -10.26
C LEU A 199 -0.23 -12.84 -9.69
N VAL A 200 0.98 -13.11 -9.18
CA VAL A 200 1.84 -12.13 -8.49
C VAL A 200 2.68 -11.32 -9.47
N THR A 201 3.46 -11.95 -10.34
CA THR A 201 4.32 -11.26 -11.32
C THR A 201 3.53 -10.76 -12.52
N GLY A 202 2.33 -11.30 -12.73
CA GLY A 202 1.41 -10.86 -13.75
C GLY A 202 1.67 -11.48 -15.12
N SER A 203 1.67 -12.81 -15.14
CA SER A 203 2.07 -13.72 -16.23
C SER A 203 3.48 -13.45 -16.75
N VAL A 204 4.39 -14.37 -16.49
CA VAL A 204 5.72 -14.37 -17.13
C VAL A 204 5.59 -15.17 -18.41
N SER A 205 5.85 -14.55 -19.57
CA SER A 205 5.96 -15.31 -20.81
C SER A 205 7.31 -16.00 -20.84
N SER A 206 7.36 -17.24 -21.33
CA SER A 206 8.63 -17.95 -21.55
C SER A 206 9.60 -17.16 -22.43
N GLU A 207 9.07 -16.37 -23.36
CA GLU A 207 9.84 -15.44 -24.19
C GLU A 207 10.60 -14.38 -23.38
N LEU A 208 9.99 -13.86 -22.30
CA LEU A 208 10.64 -12.89 -21.42
C LEU A 208 11.76 -13.57 -20.62
N ASP A 209 11.53 -14.78 -20.13
CA ASP A 209 12.54 -15.55 -19.41
C ASP A 209 13.74 -15.91 -20.30
N GLU A 210 13.49 -16.33 -21.54
CA GLU A 210 14.56 -16.58 -22.53
C GLU A 210 15.36 -15.31 -22.83
N LEU A 211 14.69 -14.17 -23.02
CA LEU A 211 15.33 -12.88 -23.26
C LEU A 211 16.21 -12.45 -22.08
N LEU A 212 15.72 -12.63 -20.85
CA LEU A 212 16.48 -12.35 -19.63
C LEU A 212 17.65 -13.33 -19.43
N ALA A 213 17.48 -14.61 -19.80
CA ALA A 213 18.55 -15.61 -19.76
C ALA A 213 19.70 -15.28 -20.73
N GLU A 214 19.39 -14.65 -21.87
CA GLU A 214 20.39 -14.11 -22.80
C GLU A 214 21.07 -12.82 -22.30
N GLY A 215 20.67 -12.29 -21.15
CA GLY A 215 21.18 -11.04 -20.59
C GLY A 215 20.68 -9.78 -21.31
N LYS A 216 19.64 -9.91 -22.15
CA LYS A 216 19.01 -8.79 -22.83
C LYS A 216 18.04 -8.10 -21.88
N GLN A 217 17.79 -6.81 -22.15
CA GLN A 217 16.78 -6.04 -21.42
C GLN A 217 15.47 -6.00 -22.20
N PRO A 218 14.31 -6.03 -21.52
CA PRO A 218 13.03 -5.87 -22.19
C PRO A 218 12.93 -4.48 -22.81
N LEU A 219 12.84 -4.45 -24.14
CA LEU A 219 12.68 -3.22 -24.91
C LEU A 219 11.19 -2.93 -25.14
N GLY A 220 10.85 -1.65 -25.21
CA GLY A 220 9.49 -1.24 -25.58
C GLY A 220 9.19 -1.54 -27.05
N TYR A 221 8.01 -2.09 -27.31
CA TYR A 221 7.47 -2.28 -28.65
C TYR A 221 6.26 -1.36 -28.87
N PHE A 222 5.96 -1.07 -30.15
CA PHE A 222 4.72 -0.40 -30.51
C PHE A 222 3.52 -1.30 -30.20
N GLU A 223 2.40 -0.69 -29.80
CA GLU A 223 1.19 -1.42 -29.43
C GLU A 223 0.58 -2.11 -30.66
N THR A 224 0.52 -3.44 -30.63
CA THR A 224 -0.20 -4.27 -31.59
C THR A 224 -1.51 -4.78 -30.98
N LEU A 225 -2.42 -5.29 -31.81
CA LEU A 225 -3.69 -5.87 -31.34
C LEU A 225 -3.45 -7.07 -30.41
N ASP A 226 -2.43 -7.89 -30.67
CA ASP A 226 -2.08 -9.04 -29.84
C ASP A 226 -1.56 -8.61 -28.46
N ILE A 227 -0.71 -7.58 -28.41
CA ILE A 227 -0.22 -7.00 -27.15
C ILE A 227 -1.40 -6.41 -26.35
N ALA A 228 -2.31 -5.69 -27.01
CA ALA A 228 -3.49 -5.12 -26.37
C ALA A 228 -4.42 -6.22 -25.80
N ALA A 229 -4.53 -7.36 -26.47
CA ALA A 229 -5.30 -8.51 -25.98
C ALA A 229 -4.70 -9.11 -24.70
N VAL A 230 -3.37 -9.30 -24.65
CA VAL A 230 -2.65 -9.80 -23.46
C VAL A 230 -2.79 -8.85 -22.27
N ARG A 231 -2.89 -7.54 -22.50
CA ARG A 231 -3.13 -6.54 -21.43
C ARG A 231 -4.50 -6.66 -20.76
N ASN A 232 -5.48 -7.32 -21.37
CA ASN A 232 -6.83 -7.46 -20.82
C ASN A 232 -6.96 -8.54 -19.71
N ARG A 233 -5.87 -8.79 -18.99
CA ARG A 233 -5.81 -9.74 -17.88
C ARG A 233 -6.49 -9.21 -16.61
N CYS A 234 -6.87 -10.12 -15.73
CA CYS A 234 -7.42 -9.76 -14.43
C CYS A 234 -6.37 -9.07 -13.55
N ARG A 235 -6.81 -8.14 -12.72
CA ARG A 235 -6.01 -7.51 -11.66
C ARG A 235 -6.66 -7.73 -10.31
N ILE A 236 -5.84 -7.87 -9.27
CA ILE A 236 -6.31 -7.85 -7.89
C ILE A 236 -6.54 -6.38 -7.51
N SER A 237 -7.68 -6.12 -6.89
CA SER A 237 -7.99 -4.81 -6.32
C SER A 237 -8.75 -4.97 -5.01
N GLN A 238 -8.81 -3.89 -4.26
CA GLN A 238 -9.54 -3.81 -3.01
C GLN A 238 -10.68 -2.81 -3.18
N LEU A 239 -11.90 -3.23 -2.84
CA LEU A 239 -13.10 -2.38 -2.89
C LEU A 239 -13.58 -2.11 -1.47
N ASP A 240 -13.77 -0.84 -1.12
CA ASP A 240 -14.43 -0.45 0.12
C ASP A 240 -15.93 -0.74 0.05
N LEU A 241 -16.54 -1.23 1.14
CA LEU A 241 -18.00 -1.33 1.25
C LEU A 241 -18.66 -0.04 1.76
N SER A 242 -17.88 0.95 2.18
CA SER A 242 -18.40 2.26 2.58
C SER A 242 -18.80 3.13 1.40
N ASP A 243 -18.19 2.91 0.23
CA ASP A 243 -18.43 3.68 -0.99
C ASP A 243 -18.33 2.78 -2.22
N GLY A 244 -19.12 3.07 -3.24
CA GLY A 244 -19.06 2.42 -4.53
C GLY A 244 -20.20 1.43 -4.81
N PRO A 245 -20.04 0.58 -5.84
CA PRO A 245 -21.13 -0.21 -6.40
C PRO A 245 -21.61 -1.34 -5.49
N LEU A 246 -20.82 -1.71 -4.48
CA LEU A 246 -21.11 -2.81 -3.56
C LEU A 246 -21.53 -2.31 -2.17
N ALA A 247 -21.69 -1.00 -2.00
CA ALA A 247 -22.02 -0.40 -0.70
C ALA A 247 -23.38 -0.85 -0.16
N GLU A 248 -24.31 -1.26 -1.04
CA GLU A 248 -25.62 -1.80 -0.66
C GLU A 248 -25.52 -3.08 0.19
N PHE A 249 -24.42 -3.82 0.09
CA PHE A 249 -24.18 -5.02 0.90
C PHE A 249 -23.47 -4.70 2.23
N GLY A 250 -22.99 -3.47 2.42
CA GLY A 250 -22.35 -3.02 3.66
C GLY A 250 -23.34 -2.84 4.82
N GLU A 251 -24.62 -2.63 4.53
CA GLU A 251 -25.71 -2.51 5.51
C GLU A 251 -26.22 -3.89 5.97
N CYS A 252 -25.33 -4.69 6.59
CA CYS A 252 -25.63 -6.04 7.11
C CYS A 252 -25.98 -7.10 6.03
N GLY A 253 -25.41 -6.98 4.83
CA GLY A 253 -25.51 -8.01 3.80
C GLY A 253 -24.72 -9.28 4.15
N VAL A 254 -25.01 -10.37 3.44
CA VAL A 254 -24.23 -11.62 3.50
C VAL A 254 -23.19 -11.67 2.36
N PHE A 255 -22.04 -12.28 2.63
CA PHE A 255 -20.96 -12.41 1.65
C PHE A 255 -21.39 -13.16 0.38
N GLY A 256 -22.24 -14.18 0.50
CA GLY A 256 -22.73 -14.96 -0.62
C GLY A 256 -23.50 -14.15 -1.65
N ASP A 257 -24.38 -13.27 -1.19
CA ASP A 257 -25.18 -12.40 -2.06
C ASP A 257 -24.30 -11.35 -2.75
N LEU A 258 -23.36 -10.76 -2.00
CA LEU A 258 -22.32 -9.88 -2.52
C LEU A 258 -21.52 -10.59 -3.63
N PHE A 259 -21.07 -11.81 -3.39
CA PHE A 259 -20.29 -12.60 -4.35
C PHE A 259 -21.06 -12.86 -5.64
N LEU A 260 -22.31 -13.31 -5.53
CA LEU A 260 -23.16 -13.58 -6.69
C LEU A 260 -23.47 -12.33 -7.50
N TYR A 261 -23.71 -11.20 -6.82
CA TYR A 261 -23.95 -9.93 -7.49
C TYR A 261 -22.71 -9.39 -8.19
N ALA A 262 -21.56 -9.39 -7.51
CA ALA A 262 -20.28 -8.97 -8.09
C ALA A 262 -19.91 -9.80 -9.34
N LEU A 263 -20.16 -11.11 -9.28
CA LEU A 263 -19.89 -12.02 -10.39
C LEU A 263 -20.82 -11.75 -11.58
N ARG A 264 -22.13 -11.62 -11.36
CA ARG A 264 -23.12 -11.44 -12.43
C ARG A 264 -23.08 -10.04 -13.07
N THR A 265 -22.90 -9.01 -12.27
CA THR A 265 -23.02 -7.62 -12.73
C THR A 265 -21.69 -7.09 -13.26
N TYR A 266 -20.58 -7.43 -12.59
CA TYR A 266 -19.28 -6.83 -12.84
C TYR A 266 -18.21 -7.82 -13.35
N ASN A 267 -18.53 -9.12 -13.44
CA ASN A 267 -17.55 -10.18 -13.72
C ASN A 267 -16.36 -10.11 -12.75
N MET A 268 -16.64 -9.85 -11.48
CA MET A 268 -15.65 -9.78 -10.41
C MET A 268 -15.73 -11.03 -9.53
N ILE A 269 -14.57 -11.57 -9.15
CA ILE A 269 -14.48 -12.70 -8.22
C ILE A 269 -14.00 -12.17 -6.88
N CYS A 270 -14.82 -12.27 -5.84
CA CYS A 270 -14.41 -11.88 -4.48
C CYS A 270 -13.58 -13.01 -3.85
N LEU A 271 -12.36 -12.69 -3.43
CA LEU A 271 -11.39 -13.63 -2.84
C LEU A 271 -11.52 -13.71 -1.31
N GLY A 272 -11.91 -12.60 -0.68
CA GLY A 272 -11.96 -12.50 0.77
C GLY A 272 -12.21 -11.08 1.24
N LEU A 273 -12.12 -10.88 2.55
CA LEU A 273 -12.38 -9.62 3.23
C LEU A 273 -11.12 -9.12 3.94
N PHE A 274 -11.08 -7.81 4.17
CA PHE A 274 -10.09 -7.12 4.97
C PHE A 274 -10.82 -6.25 6.00
N ARG A 275 -11.13 -6.90 7.12
CA ARG A 275 -12.03 -6.40 8.16
C ARG A 275 -11.26 -5.62 9.21
N LEU A 276 -11.86 -4.56 9.73
CA LEU A 276 -11.31 -3.79 10.86
C LEU A 276 -11.29 -4.65 12.12
N ARG A 277 -10.18 -4.66 12.86
CA ARG A 277 -10.05 -5.44 14.09
C ARG A 277 -11.03 -4.96 15.17
N ASP A 278 -11.08 -3.65 15.38
CA ASP A 278 -11.86 -3.04 16.46
C ASP A 278 -13.14 -2.43 15.85
N MET A 279 -14.21 -3.23 15.79
CA MET A 279 -15.50 -2.80 15.22
C MET A 279 -16.36 -2.00 16.22
N GLU A 280 -16.19 -2.20 17.53
CA GLU A 280 -17.01 -1.57 18.58
C GLU A 280 -16.21 -1.40 19.90
N GLY A 281 -16.26 -0.21 20.52
CA GLY A 281 -16.29 -0.10 21.99
C GLY A 281 -14.99 0.08 22.80
N LEU A 282 -13.79 0.08 22.23
CA LEU A 282 -12.57 0.38 23.00
C LEU A 282 -11.98 1.75 22.60
N GLN A 283 -11.59 2.55 23.59
CA GLN A 283 -11.05 3.92 23.49
C GLN A 283 -9.79 4.07 22.59
N THR A 284 -9.33 3.00 21.96
CA THR A 284 -8.24 2.95 21.00
C THR A 284 -8.77 3.00 19.58
N LYS A 285 -8.51 4.12 18.89
CA LYS A 285 -8.73 4.27 17.43
C LYS A 285 -7.74 3.39 16.64
N CYS A 286 -7.84 2.07 16.73
CA CYS A 286 -6.98 1.17 15.96
C CYS A 286 -7.52 1.06 14.53
N THR A 287 -6.69 1.44 13.56
CA THR A 287 -7.02 1.35 12.12
C THR A 287 -6.57 0.03 11.49
N LYS A 288 -6.07 -0.92 12.31
CA LYS A 288 -5.58 -2.22 11.87
C LYS A 288 -6.72 -3.08 11.36
N ARG A 289 -6.46 -3.76 10.26
CA ARG A 289 -7.40 -4.65 9.57
C ARG A 289 -6.74 -5.99 9.37
N TYR A 290 -7.51 -7.08 9.46
CA TYR A 290 -7.03 -8.44 9.26
C TYR A 290 -7.72 -9.10 8.06
N VAL A 291 -7.03 -10.06 7.47
CA VAL A 291 -7.50 -10.78 6.27
C VAL A 291 -8.41 -11.94 6.66
N ILE A 292 -9.53 -12.08 5.96
CA ILE A 292 -10.42 -13.25 6.02
C ILE A 292 -10.48 -13.84 4.62
N THR A 293 -9.82 -14.97 4.41
CA THR A 293 -9.88 -15.70 3.15
C THR A 293 -11.12 -16.57 3.10
N PHE A 294 -11.79 -16.63 1.94
CA PHE A 294 -12.91 -17.53 1.68
C PHE A 294 -13.98 -17.59 2.81
N PRO A 295 -14.62 -16.46 3.18
CA PRO A 295 -15.67 -16.46 4.19
C PRO A 295 -16.88 -17.30 3.74
N ALA A 296 -17.61 -17.85 4.71
CA ALA A 296 -18.80 -18.64 4.46
C ALA A 296 -19.90 -17.85 3.72
N PHE A 297 -20.79 -18.54 3.01
CA PHE A 297 -21.85 -17.90 2.22
C PHE A 297 -22.76 -16.98 3.07
N ASN A 298 -23.08 -17.40 4.29
CA ASN A 298 -23.91 -16.68 5.24
C ASN A 298 -23.10 -15.72 6.16
N PHE A 299 -21.83 -15.47 5.86
CA PHE A 299 -21.00 -14.59 6.65
C PHE A 299 -21.49 -13.14 6.56
N LEU A 300 -21.75 -12.51 7.71
CA LEU A 300 -22.25 -11.14 7.80
C LEU A 300 -21.14 -10.14 7.51
N LEU A 301 -21.44 -9.19 6.63
CA LEU A 301 -20.54 -8.10 6.24
C LEU A 301 -20.70 -6.90 7.19
N ALA A 302 -19.61 -6.15 7.36
CA ALA A 302 -19.60 -4.87 8.05
C ALA A 302 -19.43 -3.73 7.03
N PRO A 303 -20.01 -2.55 7.27
CA PRO A 303 -19.94 -1.42 6.32
C PRO A 303 -18.51 -0.91 6.11
N THR A 304 -17.63 -1.10 7.09
CA THR A 304 -16.23 -0.72 6.98
C THR A 304 -15.38 -1.77 6.26
N ASP A 305 -15.92 -2.94 5.93
CA ASP A 305 -15.12 -4.01 5.32
C ASP A 305 -14.59 -3.57 3.94
N ARG A 306 -13.45 -4.17 3.60
CA ARG A 306 -12.85 -4.08 2.27
C ARG A 306 -12.84 -5.45 1.65
N VAL A 307 -13.19 -5.56 0.38
CA VAL A 307 -13.28 -6.84 -0.33
C VAL A 307 -12.11 -6.96 -1.29
N PHE A 308 -11.37 -8.06 -1.22
CA PHE A 308 -10.39 -8.41 -2.25
C PHE A 308 -11.12 -8.98 -3.45
N VAL A 309 -10.92 -8.38 -4.63
CA VAL A 309 -11.59 -8.81 -5.86
C VAL A 309 -10.60 -8.99 -7.00
N LEU A 310 -10.82 -10.01 -7.82
CA LEU A 310 -10.28 -10.10 -9.16
C LEU A 310 -11.22 -9.38 -10.11
N MET A 311 -10.73 -8.32 -10.75
CA MET A 311 -11.50 -7.55 -11.72
C MET A 311 -10.82 -7.57 -13.09
N GLN A 312 -11.61 -7.56 -14.15
CA GLN A 312 -11.09 -7.40 -15.51
C GLN A 312 -10.56 -5.98 -15.73
N PHE A 313 -9.54 -5.84 -16.59
CA PHE A 313 -8.90 -4.55 -16.87
C PHE A 313 -9.88 -3.46 -17.35
N GLN A 314 -10.92 -3.84 -18.11
CA GLN A 314 -11.89 -2.90 -18.71
C GLN A 314 -13.19 -2.69 -17.89
N ALA A 315 -13.39 -3.41 -16.78
CA ALA A 315 -14.72 -3.57 -16.17
C ALA A 315 -15.39 -2.27 -15.65
N ILE A 316 -14.62 -1.23 -15.34
CA ILE A 316 -15.14 -0.02 -14.66
C ILE A 316 -15.90 0.92 -15.63
N LYS A 317 -15.92 0.66 -16.95
CA LYS A 317 -16.65 1.51 -17.91
C LYS A 317 -18.15 1.21 -18.05
N LYS A 318 -18.71 0.21 -17.36
CA LYS A 318 -20.16 -0.02 -17.37
C LYS A 318 -20.86 0.98 -16.44
N LYS A 319 -21.18 2.16 -16.98
CA LYS A 319 -22.12 3.11 -16.36
C LYS A 319 -23.41 2.39 -15.99
N ARG A 320 -23.92 2.68 -14.79
CA ARG A 320 -25.27 2.32 -14.29
C ARG A 320 -26.30 2.37 -15.42
N ILE A 321 -26.86 1.22 -15.80
CA ILE A 321 -28.17 1.20 -16.44
C ILE A 321 -29.17 1.28 -15.29
N ASN A 322 -29.67 2.49 -15.03
CA ASN A 322 -30.74 2.69 -14.06
C ASN A 322 -32.02 2.00 -14.59
N PHE A 323 -32.40 0.87 -13.99
CA PHE A 323 -33.60 0.10 -14.33
C PHE A 323 -34.91 0.69 -13.74
N THR A 324 -34.93 1.97 -13.36
CA THR A 324 -36.09 2.60 -12.68
C THR A 324 -37.00 3.45 -13.60
N LYS A 325 -36.91 3.33 -14.93
CA LYS A 325 -37.79 4.09 -15.86
C LYS A 325 -38.52 3.23 -16.92
N LEU A 326 -38.85 1.98 -16.62
CA LEU A 326 -39.60 1.11 -17.54
C LEU A 326 -41.01 0.71 -17.08
N SER A 327 -41.54 1.30 -16.00
CA SER A 327 -42.87 0.93 -15.46
C SER A 327 -43.94 2.02 -15.46
N THR A 328 -43.76 3.15 -16.16
CA THR A 328 -44.82 4.17 -16.27
C THR A 328 -44.91 4.72 -17.69
N GLY A 329 -45.67 4.04 -18.54
CA GLY A 329 -45.96 4.55 -19.88
C GLY A 329 -46.64 3.55 -20.81
N ALA A 330 -47.79 2.99 -20.43
CA ALA A 330 -48.71 2.33 -21.36
C ALA A 330 -50.10 2.08 -20.72
N LEU A 331 -50.83 3.13 -20.38
CA LEU A 331 -52.29 3.07 -20.22
C LEU A 331 -52.89 4.42 -20.62
N GLN A 332 -53.08 4.61 -21.94
CA GLN A 332 -54.07 5.54 -22.51
C GLN A 332 -54.18 5.29 -24.01
N GLN A 333 -55.28 4.65 -24.42
CA GLN A 333 -56.00 4.85 -25.68
C GLN A 333 -57.26 3.95 -25.67
N GLU A 334 -58.41 4.57 -25.43
CA GLU A 334 -59.56 4.40 -26.33
C GLU A 334 -59.57 5.59 -27.29
#